data_AF-A0A6I0LPY0-F1
#
_entry.id   AF-A0A6I0LPY0-F1
#
_cell.length_a   1.000
_cell.length_b   1.000
_cell.length_c   1.000
_cell.angle_alpha   90.00
_cell.angle_beta   90.00
_cell.angle_gamma   90.00
#
_symmetry.space_group_name_H-M   'P 1'
#
loop_
_entity.id
_entity.type
_entity.pdbx_description
1 polymer ?
#
loop_
_entity_poly.entity_id
_entity_poly.type
_entity_poly.pdbx_seq_one_letter_code
_entity_poly.pdbx_strand_id
1 'polypeptide(L)'
;MKQKKICYECAFWQDIIDYPPKYLEVISNKCLKIHPVADKKDKTLILGGKGKMRYFMRPDKSLLQSNDIWTIGTIPDRFLDKFRPTVIEITLKAYRQLKRTNKTCNARACLDRYHCFRYNINQEYDGSGPYNSIPLKWKVGDEHCGFFINRKDISNDENSVDK
;
A
#
# COMPACT_ATOMS: atom_id res chain seq x y z
N MET A 1 -38.39 -14.01 6.38
CA MET A 1 -37.26 -13.39 5.64
C MET A 1 -37.69 -13.15 4.20
N LYS A 2 -37.72 -11.90 3.71
CA LYS A 2 -37.99 -11.63 2.29
C LYS A 2 -36.83 -12.18 1.46
N GLN A 3 -37.09 -13.13 0.56
CA GLN A 3 -36.11 -13.55 -0.45
C GLN A 3 -35.84 -12.36 -1.38
N LYS A 4 -34.68 -11.71 -1.21
CA LYS A 4 -34.21 -10.72 -2.19
C LYS A 4 -33.91 -11.46 -3.49
N LYS A 5 -34.55 -11.09 -4.59
CA LYS A 5 -34.22 -11.60 -5.94
C LYS A 5 -32.93 -10.94 -6.42
N ILE A 6 -31.80 -11.42 -5.91
CA ILE A 6 -30.46 -10.98 -6.33
C ILE A 6 -29.78 -12.10 -7.11
N CYS A 7 -28.96 -11.75 -8.10
CA CYS A 7 -28.14 -12.75 -8.78
C CYS A 7 -27.06 -13.30 -7.83
N TYR A 8 -26.49 -14.44 -8.20
CA TYR A 8 -25.43 -15.09 -7.43
C TYR A 8 -24.24 -14.15 -7.16
N GLU A 9 -23.77 -13.40 -8.16
CA GLU A 9 -22.65 -12.46 -7.99
C GLU A 9 -22.98 -11.35 -7.00
N CYS A 10 -24.18 -10.78 -7.07
CA CYS A 10 -24.62 -9.77 -6.11
C CYS A 10 -24.72 -10.35 -4.69
N ALA A 11 -25.19 -11.59 -4.54
CA ALA A 11 -25.23 -12.26 -3.25
C ALA A 11 -23.82 -12.49 -2.70
N PHE A 12 -22.89 -12.95 -3.53
CA PHE A 12 -21.50 -13.19 -3.16
C PHE A 12 -20.80 -11.92 -2.66
N TRP A 13 -20.86 -10.82 -3.42
CA TRP A 13 -20.22 -9.57 -3.01
C TRP A 13 -20.90 -8.94 -1.79
N GLN A 14 -22.22 -9.05 -1.68
CA GLN A 14 -22.96 -8.58 -0.51
C GLN A 14 -22.58 -9.38 0.75
N ASP A 15 -22.37 -10.70 0.63
CA ASP A 15 -21.88 -11.54 1.72
C ASP A 15 -20.47 -11.14 2.17
N ILE A 16 -19.57 -10.83 1.25
CA ILE A 16 -18.22 -10.30 1.59
C ILE A 16 -18.31 -8.96 2.32
N ILE A 17 -19.25 -8.10 1.94
CA ILE A 17 -19.44 -6.78 2.59
C ILE A 17 -19.99 -6.96 4.01
N ASP A 18 -21.02 -7.80 4.16
CA ASP A 18 -21.72 -7.98 5.42
C ASP A 18 -20.91 -8.85 6.40
N TYR A 19 -20.13 -9.79 5.87
CA TYR A 19 -19.31 -10.76 6.60
C TYR A 19 -17.90 -10.86 6.02
N PRO A 20 -17.07 -9.81 6.15
CA PRO A 20 -15.75 -9.78 5.57
C PRO A 20 -14.87 -10.91 6.13
N PRO A 21 -14.28 -11.76 5.28
CA PRO A 21 -13.44 -12.86 5.75
C PRO A 21 -12.18 -12.34 6.45
N LYS A 22 -11.61 -13.18 7.32
CA LYS A 22 -10.34 -12.85 7.98
C LYS A 22 -9.24 -12.61 6.93
N TYR A 23 -8.41 -11.60 7.18
CA TYR A 23 -7.31 -11.17 6.30
C TYR A 23 -7.75 -10.65 4.93
N LEU A 24 -9.02 -10.25 4.81
CA LEU A 24 -9.49 -9.49 3.65
C LEU A 24 -8.72 -8.17 3.55
N GLU A 25 -8.14 -7.93 2.38
CA GLU A 25 -7.51 -6.67 2.04
C GLU A 25 -7.95 -6.25 0.64
N VAL A 26 -8.17 -4.96 0.44
CA VAL A 26 -8.56 -4.35 -0.83
C VAL A 26 -7.38 -3.56 -1.38
N ILE A 27 -6.97 -3.88 -2.59
CA ILE A 27 -5.92 -3.18 -3.35
C ILE A 27 -6.53 -2.70 -4.65
N SER A 28 -6.57 -1.37 -4.85
CA SER A 28 -7.27 -0.76 -5.99
C SER A 28 -8.71 -1.28 -6.10
N ASN A 29 -9.03 -2.02 -7.17
CA ASN A 29 -10.32 -2.65 -7.43
C ASN A 29 -10.32 -4.17 -7.17
N LYS A 30 -9.31 -4.72 -6.49
CA LYS A 30 -9.18 -6.16 -6.23
C LYS A 30 -9.37 -6.47 -4.75
N CYS A 31 -10.13 -7.52 -4.50
CA CYS A 31 -10.35 -8.08 -3.18
C CYS A 31 -9.44 -9.31 -3.01
N LEU A 32 -8.59 -9.28 -1.98
CA LEU A 32 -7.56 -10.29 -1.73
C LEU A 32 -7.69 -10.84 -0.30
N LYS A 33 -7.28 -12.09 -0.08
CA LYS A 33 -6.91 -12.58 1.26
C LYS A 33 -5.40 -12.58 1.36
N ILE A 34 -4.86 -11.77 2.27
CA ILE A 34 -3.42 -11.64 2.48
C ILE A 34 -3.07 -12.28 3.83
N HIS A 35 -2.71 -13.55 3.81
CA HIS A 35 -2.35 -14.26 5.02
C HIS A 35 -1.01 -13.74 5.57
N PRO A 36 -0.83 -13.64 6.90
CA PRO A 36 0.47 -13.31 7.46
C PRO A 36 1.50 -14.36 7.05
N VAL A 37 2.77 -13.96 6.90
CA VAL A 37 3.87 -14.91 6.70
C VAL A 37 3.80 -15.98 7.78
N ALA A 38 3.68 -17.24 7.36
CA ALA A 38 3.70 -18.38 8.26
C ALA A 38 4.93 -18.32 9.17
N ASP A 39 4.75 -18.62 10.46
CA ASP A 39 5.88 -18.85 11.34
C ASP A 39 6.60 -20.11 10.83
N LYS A 40 7.88 -19.96 10.45
CA LYS A 40 8.70 -21.08 9.96
C LYS A 40 8.80 -22.23 10.96
N LYS A 41 8.49 -21.99 12.23
CA LYS A 41 8.48 -23.00 13.29
C LYS A 41 7.27 -23.93 13.22
N ASP A 42 6.18 -23.50 12.60
CA ASP A 42 4.96 -24.29 12.49
C ASP A 42 5.00 -25.13 11.20
N LYS A 43 5.36 -26.40 11.37
CA LYS A 43 5.51 -27.39 10.30
C LYS A 43 4.18 -27.83 9.67
N THR A 44 3.05 -27.40 10.22
CA THR A 44 1.70 -27.77 9.73
C THR A 44 1.12 -26.74 8.75
N LEU A 45 1.77 -25.57 8.61
CA LEU A 45 1.35 -24.54 7.66
C LEU A 45 1.69 -24.94 6.23
N ILE A 46 0.65 -25.20 5.44
CA ILE A 46 0.73 -25.19 3.98
C ILE A 46 1.05 -23.74 3.59
N LEU A 47 2.32 -23.47 3.32
CA LEU A 47 2.77 -22.19 2.77
C LEU A 47 2.05 -21.99 1.42
N GLY A 48 1.07 -21.11 1.39
CA GLY A 48 0.38 -20.79 0.15
C GLY A 48 1.36 -20.29 -0.90
N GLY A 49 1.36 -20.99 -2.04
CA GLY A 49 2.07 -20.65 -3.27
C GLY A 49 3.60 -20.70 -3.19
N LYS A 50 4.23 -21.16 -4.28
CA LYS A 50 5.63 -20.84 -4.62
C LYS A 50 5.82 -19.33 -4.91
N GLY A 51 5.02 -18.47 -4.28
CA GLY A 51 4.88 -17.05 -4.58
C GLY A 51 6.03 -16.23 -4.04
N LYS A 52 6.48 -15.27 -4.83
CA LYS A 52 7.43 -14.24 -4.41
C LYS A 52 6.84 -13.48 -3.21
N MET A 53 7.66 -13.20 -2.20
CA MET A 53 7.28 -12.32 -1.09
C MET A 53 6.84 -10.95 -1.62
N ARG A 54 5.65 -10.52 -1.21
CA ARG A 54 5.08 -9.20 -1.48
C ARG A 54 4.96 -8.41 -0.18
N TYR A 55 4.95 -7.09 -0.31
CA TYR A 55 5.01 -6.15 0.81
C TYR A 55 3.89 -5.12 0.67
N PHE A 56 3.25 -4.80 1.78
CA PHE A 56 2.10 -3.89 1.78
C PHE A 56 2.19 -2.90 2.93
N MET A 57 1.53 -1.76 2.76
CA MET A 57 1.36 -0.73 3.79
C MET A 57 -0.12 -0.40 3.92
N ARG A 58 -0.62 -0.38 5.15
CA ARG A 58 -1.97 0.10 5.48
C ARG A 58 -1.99 1.63 5.64
N PRO A 59 -3.17 2.27 5.58
CA PRO A 59 -3.33 3.71 5.83
C PRO A 59 -2.77 4.18 7.20
N ASP A 60 -2.82 3.32 8.21
CA ASP A 60 -2.24 3.57 9.54
C ASP A 60 -0.70 3.44 9.59
N LYS A 61 -0.05 3.20 8.45
CA LYS A 61 1.38 2.94 8.27
C LYS A 61 1.86 1.61 8.83
N SER A 62 0.96 0.72 9.25
CA SER A 62 1.35 -0.65 9.59
C SER A 62 1.80 -1.40 8.34
N LEU A 63 2.80 -2.26 8.51
CA LEU A 63 3.44 -2.97 7.41
C LEU A 63 3.07 -4.44 7.43
N LEU A 64 2.73 -4.96 6.26
CA LEU A 64 2.45 -6.37 6.05
C LEU A 64 3.45 -6.92 5.05
N GLN A 65 3.76 -8.19 5.21
CA GLN A 65 4.46 -8.95 4.20
C GLN A 65 3.75 -10.30 4.09
N SER A 66 3.70 -10.86 2.89
CA SER A 66 3.08 -12.16 2.65
C SER A 66 3.61 -12.78 1.37
N ASN A 67 3.75 -14.10 1.38
CA ASN A 67 3.88 -14.94 0.18
C ASN A 67 2.59 -15.73 -0.10
N ASP A 68 1.60 -15.67 0.78
CA ASP A 68 0.36 -16.42 0.74
C ASP A 68 -0.82 -15.46 0.50
N ILE A 69 -1.07 -15.20 -0.78
CA ILE A 69 -2.05 -14.20 -1.24
C ILE A 69 -3.03 -14.87 -2.20
N TRP A 70 -4.31 -14.80 -1.86
CA TRP A 70 -5.39 -15.39 -2.66
C TRP A 70 -6.24 -14.27 -3.22
N THR A 71 -6.43 -14.26 -4.54
CA THR A 71 -7.34 -13.31 -5.18
C THR A 71 -8.77 -13.83 -5.03
N ILE A 72 -9.65 -13.05 -4.39
CA ILE A 72 -11.07 -13.37 -4.31
C ILE A 72 -11.75 -12.99 -5.63
N GLY A 73 -11.42 -11.81 -6.15
CA GLY A 73 -11.93 -11.32 -7.42
C GLY A 73 -11.75 -9.82 -7.60
N THR A 74 -12.11 -9.34 -8.79
CA THR A 74 -12.22 -7.91 -9.08
C THR A 74 -13.59 -7.41 -8.64
N ILE A 75 -13.60 -6.32 -7.88
CA ILE A 75 -14.80 -5.69 -7.33
C ILE A 75 -15.61 -5.10 -8.49
N PRO A 76 -16.89 -5.48 -8.66
CA PRO A 76 -17.75 -4.88 -9.68
C PRO A 76 -18.04 -3.41 -9.37
N ASP A 77 -18.18 -2.58 -10.42
CA ASP A 77 -18.36 -1.13 -10.31
C ASP A 77 -19.43 -0.70 -9.30
N ARG A 78 -20.57 -1.42 -9.30
CA ARG A 78 -21.71 -1.19 -8.39
C ARG A 78 -21.40 -1.32 -6.90
N PHE A 79 -20.26 -1.92 -6.55
CA PHE A 79 -19.82 -2.15 -5.18
C PHE A 79 -18.56 -1.37 -4.81
N LEU A 80 -17.94 -0.64 -5.74
CA LEU A 80 -16.69 0.11 -5.48
C LEU A 80 -16.84 1.07 -4.30
N ASP A 81 -17.98 1.77 -4.18
CA ASP A 81 -18.24 2.70 -3.08
C ASP A 81 -18.26 2.03 -1.69
N LYS A 82 -18.52 0.72 -1.65
CA LYS A 82 -18.56 -0.07 -0.41
C LYS A 82 -17.19 -0.64 -0.02
N PHE A 83 -16.25 -0.72 -0.96
CA PHE A 83 -14.91 -1.23 -0.72
C PHE A 83 -13.88 -0.09 -0.77
N ARG A 84 -13.40 0.31 0.40
CA ARG A 84 -12.26 1.24 0.48
C ARG A 84 -10.95 0.46 0.39
N PRO A 85 -9.95 0.93 -0.38
CA PRO A 85 -8.61 0.34 -0.35
C PRO A 85 -8.08 0.29 1.09
N THR A 86 -7.71 -0.91 1.55
CA THR A 86 -7.24 -1.14 2.92
C THR A 86 -5.72 -1.25 3.00
N VAL A 87 -5.07 -1.58 1.89
CA VAL A 87 -3.61 -1.63 1.77
C VAL A 87 -3.17 -1.14 0.39
N ILE A 88 -1.92 -0.68 0.32
CA ILE A 88 -1.21 -0.47 -0.93
C ILE A 88 -0.02 -1.42 -1.00
N GLU A 89 0.30 -1.89 -2.20
CA GLU A 89 1.52 -2.67 -2.42
C GLU A 89 2.73 -1.73 -2.50
N ILE A 90 3.82 -2.12 -1.83
CA ILE A 90 5.06 -1.35 -1.79
C ILE A 90 6.24 -2.23 -2.19
N THR A 91 7.34 -1.60 -2.60
CA THR A 91 8.57 -2.35 -2.92
C THR A 91 9.24 -2.89 -1.65
N LEU A 92 10.07 -3.95 -1.81
CA LEU A 92 10.94 -4.45 -0.73
C LEU A 92 11.84 -3.34 -0.15
N LYS A 93 12.33 -2.44 -1.01
CA LYS A 93 13.19 -1.32 -0.62
C LYS A 93 12.43 -0.38 0.31
N ALA A 94 11.22 0.03 -0.07
CA ALA A 94 10.35 0.85 0.77
C ALA A 94 10.00 0.15 2.09
N TYR A 95 9.61 -1.13 2.04
CA TYR A 95 9.28 -1.92 3.23
C TYR A 95 10.44 -1.95 4.24
N ARG A 96 11.66 -2.26 3.77
CA ARG A 96 12.85 -2.29 4.64
C ARG A 96 13.11 -0.93 5.27
N GLN A 97 12.97 0.15 4.51
CA GLN A 97 13.19 1.49 5.03
C GLN A 97 12.11 1.90 6.05
N LEU A 98 10.84 1.63 5.77
CA LEU A 98 9.72 1.91 6.70
C LEU A 98 9.87 1.10 8.00
N LYS A 99 10.33 -0.15 7.92
CA LYS A 99 10.56 -0.99 9.10
C LYS A 99 11.66 -0.46 10.03
N ARG A 100 12.65 0.27 9.51
CA ARG A 100 13.75 0.82 10.33
C ARG A 100 13.29 1.93 11.27
N THR A 101 12.33 2.76 10.87
CA THR A 101 11.82 3.85 11.69
C THR A 101 10.57 4.48 11.04
N ASN A 102 9.63 4.87 11.90
CA ASN A 102 8.39 5.56 11.55
C ASN A 102 8.49 7.10 11.61
N LYS A 103 9.69 7.65 11.82
CA LYS A 103 9.89 9.10 12.00
C LYS A 103 9.61 9.86 10.70
N THR A 104 8.93 10.99 10.85
CA THR A 104 8.79 12.00 9.79
C THR A 104 10.05 12.83 9.65
N CYS A 105 10.28 13.37 8.45
CA CYS A 105 11.42 14.22 8.13
C CYS A 105 10.96 15.68 8.04
N ASN A 106 11.71 16.56 8.69
CA ASN A 106 11.44 17.99 8.81
C ASN A 106 12.53 18.85 8.14
N ALA A 107 13.32 18.26 7.24
CA ALA A 107 14.46 18.93 6.61
C ALA A 107 13.97 19.82 5.45
N ARG A 108 13.70 21.10 5.73
CA ARG A 108 13.22 22.07 4.72
C ARG A 108 14.23 22.40 3.61
N ALA A 109 15.52 22.20 3.85
CA ALA A 109 16.57 22.38 2.85
C ALA A 109 16.83 21.10 2.02
N CYS A 110 16.13 20.00 2.30
CA CYS A 110 16.30 18.74 1.58
C CYS A 110 15.90 18.91 0.11
N LEU A 111 16.81 18.59 -0.79
CA LEU A 111 16.59 18.65 -2.24
C LEU A 111 15.65 17.54 -2.73
N ASP A 112 15.57 16.43 -1.99
CA ASP A 112 14.65 15.32 -2.29
C ASP A 112 13.28 15.43 -1.61
N ARG A 113 12.98 16.53 -0.92
CA ARG A 113 11.82 16.67 -0.01
C ARG A 113 10.47 16.35 -0.66
N TYR A 114 10.21 16.82 -1.88
CA TYR A 114 8.92 16.58 -2.56
C TYR A 114 8.79 15.16 -3.10
N HIS A 115 9.90 14.44 -3.25
CA HIS A 115 9.92 13.05 -3.70
C HIS A 115 10.04 12.04 -2.56
N CYS A 116 10.33 12.50 -1.33
CA CYS A 116 10.45 11.66 -0.16
C CYS A 116 9.08 11.44 0.50
N PHE A 117 8.73 10.19 0.79
CA PHE A 117 7.50 9.85 1.50
C PHE A 117 7.48 10.35 2.95
N ARG A 118 8.64 10.43 3.59
CA ARG A 118 8.75 10.83 5.00
C ARG A 118 8.67 12.32 5.22
N TYR A 119 8.89 13.11 4.16
CA TYR A 119 8.92 14.54 4.28
C TYR A 119 7.56 15.08 4.71
N ASN A 120 7.59 15.87 5.77
CA ASN A 120 6.41 16.55 6.29
C ASN A 120 6.10 17.78 5.43
N ILE A 121 5.22 17.60 4.44
CA ILE A 121 4.85 18.67 3.51
C ILE A 121 4.15 19.85 4.21
N ASN A 122 3.59 19.67 5.41
CA ASN A 122 2.94 20.76 6.15
C ASN A 122 3.92 21.90 6.42
N GLN A 123 5.22 21.60 6.53
CA GLN A 123 6.25 22.61 6.72
C GLN A 123 6.40 23.59 5.55
N GLU A 124 5.88 23.28 4.37
CA GLU A 124 5.91 24.19 3.23
C GLU A 124 4.84 25.29 3.37
N TYR A 125 3.77 25.03 4.12
CA TYR A 125 2.63 25.93 4.27
C TYR A 125 2.70 26.83 5.51
N ASP A 126 3.63 26.59 6.44
CA ASP A 126 3.82 27.37 7.68
C ASP A 126 4.41 28.78 7.45
N GLY A 127 4.19 29.38 6.27
CA GLY A 127 4.61 30.74 5.92
C GLY A 127 6.11 30.95 5.67
N SER A 128 6.99 30.12 6.23
CA SER A 128 8.44 30.21 5.98
C SER A 128 8.90 29.51 4.70
N GLY A 129 8.04 28.67 4.10
CA GLY A 129 8.33 27.96 2.86
C GLY A 129 9.59 27.08 2.91
N PRO A 130 10.08 26.64 1.74
CA PRO A 130 11.34 25.91 1.66
C PRO A 130 12.53 26.86 1.84
N TYR A 131 13.60 26.36 2.46
CA TYR A 131 14.84 27.16 2.65
C TYR A 131 15.67 27.29 1.38
N ASN A 132 15.43 26.44 0.39
CA ASN A 132 16.14 26.43 -0.88
C ASN A 132 15.24 26.06 -2.06
N SER A 133 15.67 26.48 -3.25
CA SER A 133 15.11 26.03 -4.52
C SER A 133 15.84 24.77 -4.98
N ILE A 134 15.10 23.81 -5.52
CA ILE A 134 15.69 22.59 -6.09
C ILE A 134 16.31 22.93 -7.46
N PRO A 135 17.61 22.65 -7.69
CA PRO A 135 18.24 22.89 -8.99
C PRO A 135 17.55 22.12 -10.12
N LEU A 136 17.43 22.73 -11.30
CA LEU A 136 16.79 22.09 -12.47
C LEU A 136 17.44 20.76 -12.89
N LYS A 137 18.76 20.61 -12.66
CA LYS A 137 19.53 19.40 -13.00
C LYS A 137 19.62 18.40 -11.85
N TRP A 138 18.93 18.64 -10.73
CA TRP A 138 18.94 17.76 -9.58
C TRP A 138 18.30 16.41 -9.94
N LYS A 139 18.98 15.31 -9.61
CA LYS A 139 18.37 13.97 -9.74
C LYS A 139 17.90 13.51 -8.37
N VAL A 140 16.68 12.98 -8.36
CA VAL A 140 16.05 12.47 -7.14
C VAL A 140 16.91 11.36 -6.53
N GLY A 141 17.35 11.55 -5.30
CA GLY A 141 18.20 10.63 -4.55
C GLY A 141 19.69 10.99 -4.52
N ASP A 142 20.12 12.03 -5.22
CA ASP A 142 21.53 12.50 -5.22
C ASP A 142 21.97 13.07 -3.86
N GLU A 143 21.03 13.34 -2.94
CA GLU A 143 21.35 13.72 -1.56
C GLU A 143 21.88 12.54 -0.74
N HIS A 144 21.76 11.32 -1.26
CA HIS A 144 22.20 10.08 -0.62
C HIS A 144 21.68 9.90 0.82
N CYS A 145 20.50 10.46 1.12
CA CYS A 145 19.89 10.35 2.44
C CYS A 145 19.55 8.89 2.76
N GLY A 146 20.14 8.34 3.82
CA GLY A 146 19.94 6.95 4.24
C GLY A 146 18.49 6.60 4.64
N PHE A 147 17.67 7.61 4.90
CA PHE A 147 16.25 7.49 5.25
C PHE A 147 15.31 7.87 4.09
N PHE A 148 15.85 8.20 2.91
CA PHE A 148 15.06 8.53 1.74
C PHE A 148 14.21 7.34 1.32
N ILE A 149 12.92 7.62 1.10
CA ILE A 149 11.97 6.66 0.52
C ILE A 149 11.30 7.38 -0.63
N ASN A 150 11.58 6.95 -1.85
CA ASN A 150 10.97 7.55 -3.02
C ASN A 150 9.47 7.28 -2.98
N ARG A 151 8.63 8.30 -3.17
CA ARG A 151 7.18 8.14 -3.24
C ARG A 151 6.76 7.13 -4.30
N LYS A 152 7.49 7.04 -5.41
CA LYS A 152 7.29 6.02 -6.47
C LYS A 152 7.46 4.58 -5.98
N ASP A 153 8.24 4.36 -4.91
CA ASP A 153 8.43 3.03 -4.32
C ASP A 153 7.24 2.59 -3.44
N ILE A 154 6.27 3.51 -3.21
CA ILE A 154 5.07 3.32 -2.37
C ILE A 154 3.79 3.44 -3.21
N SER A 155 3.75 4.35 -4.18
CA SER A 155 2.66 4.47 -5.15
C SER A 155 3.01 3.66 -6.39
N ASN A 156 2.51 2.42 -6.47
CA ASN A 156 2.29 1.82 -7.78
C ASN A 156 1.11 2.56 -8.42
N ASP A 157 1.39 3.60 -9.19
CA ASP A 157 0.41 4.10 -10.16
C ASP A 157 0.16 2.96 -11.15
N GLU A 158 -0.99 2.28 -11.03
CA GLU A 158 -1.58 1.45 -12.08
C GLU A 158 -2.06 2.33 -13.27
N ASN A 159 -1.28 3.34 -13.68
CA ASN A 159 -1.50 4.13 -14.90
C ASN A 159 -0.47 3.77 -16.00
N SER A 160 0.16 2.60 -15.92
CA SER A 160 1.05 2.05 -16.95
C SER A 160 0.47 0.85 -17.69
N VAL A 161 -0.86 0.77 -17.77
CA VAL A 161 -1.56 -0.03 -18.78
C VAL A 161 -2.18 0.95 -19.77
N ASP A 162 -1.81 0.79 -21.04
CA ASP A 162 -2.24 1.51 -22.25
C ASP A 162 -1.52 2.83 -22.61
N LYS A 163 -0.36 2.68 -23.26
CA LYS A 163 -0.05 3.37 -24.52
C LYS A 163 0.53 2.40 -25.52
#